data_AF-A0A8J7MYV0-F1
#
_entry.id   AF-A0A8J7MYV0-F1
#
_cell.length_a   1.000
_cell.length_b   1.000
_cell.length_c   1.000
_cell.angle_alpha   90.00
_cell.angle_beta   90.00
_cell.angle_gamma   90.00
#
_symmetry.space_group_name_H-M   'P 1'
#
loop_
_entity.id
_entity.type
_entity.pdbx_description
1 polymer ?
#
loop_
_entity_poly.entity_id
_entity_poly.type
_entity_poly.pdbx_seq_one_letter_code
_entity_poly.pdbx_strand_id
1 'polypeptide(L)'
;MSWKKNDSGDAGASPPDTHDRPQRPAASADMDGEQMRDHMEETERRATEAERLANQQRALVAALDRNGHDAAEARRLLRILEERVALEEADRDRMRRDLAALRRREG
;
A
#
# COMPACT_ATOMS: atom_id res chain seq x y z
N MET A 1 -24.59 43.96 38.49
CA MET A 1 -25.86 43.21 38.57
C MET A 1 -25.99 42.43 37.26
N SER A 2 -26.27 41.14 37.15
CA SER A 2 -26.58 40.06 38.08
C SER A 2 -26.34 38.78 37.27
N TRP A 3 -25.35 37.97 37.65
CA TRP A 3 -25.25 36.59 37.16
C TRP A 3 -26.08 35.76 38.12
N LYS A 4 -27.16 35.14 37.63
CA LYS A 4 -27.96 34.19 38.41
C LYS A 4 -27.89 32.85 37.70
N LYS A 5 -27.05 31.99 38.28
CA LYS A 5 -27.02 30.53 38.08
C LYS A 5 -28.41 29.96 38.26
N ASN A 6 -28.67 28.85 37.58
CA ASN A 6 -29.26 27.67 38.23
C ASN A 6 -28.68 26.41 37.59
N ASP A 7 -27.91 25.70 38.41
CA ASP A 7 -27.62 24.27 38.30
C ASP A 7 -28.90 23.47 38.59
N SER A 8 -29.02 22.31 37.94
CA SER A 8 -29.74 21.07 38.32
C SER A 8 -30.09 20.39 36.98
N GLY A 9 -29.71 19.17 36.67
CA GLY A 9 -29.32 18.04 37.49
C GLY A 9 -29.94 16.81 36.84
N ASP A 10 -29.16 15.73 36.80
CA ASP A 10 -29.63 14.34 36.80
C ASP A 10 -29.89 13.59 35.49
N ALA A 11 -29.40 12.35 35.55
CA ALA A 11 -29.81 11.12 34.89
C ALA A 11 -29.93 11.06 33.36
N GLY A 12 -28.96 10.36 32.78
CA GLY A 12 -29.28 9.07 32.16
C GLY A 12 -29.96 9.11 30.80
N ALA A 13 -29.14 9.11 29.74
CA ALA A 13 -29.31 8.21 28.60
C ALA A 13 -28.11 8.42 27.68
N SER A 14 -27.10 7.55 27.80
CA SER A 14 -26.20 7.32 26.67
C SER A 14 -27.07 6.96 25.46
N PRO A 15 -26.88 7.59 24.29
CA PRO A 15 -27.59 7.15 23.09
C PRO A 15 -27.25 5.67 22.86
N PRO A 16 -28.23 4.81 22.51
CA PRO A 16 -27.98 3.40 22.31
C PRO A 16 -26.93 3.24 21.22
N ASP A 17 -25.94 2.38 21.49
CA ASP A 17 -24.92 1.92 20.56
C ASP A 17 -25.58 1.37 19.28
N THR A 18 -25.92 2.26 18.36
CA THR A 18 -26.20 1.94 16.95
C THR A 18 -24.89 2.00 16.18
N HIS A 19 -23.89 1.29 16.68
CA HIS A 19 -22.85 0.74 15.85
C HIS A 19 -22.98 -0.77 15.99
N ASP A 20 -24.00 -1.28 15.29
CA ASP A 20 -23.82 -2.42 14.40
C ASP A 20 -22.56 -2.16 13.57
N ARG A 21 -21.40 -2.32 14.24
CA ARG A 21 -20.09 -2.27 13.64
C ARG A 21 -20.09 -3.57 12.86
N PRO A 22 -20.20 -3.56 11.52
CA PRO A 22 -20.04 -4.79 10.78
C PRO A 22 -18.72 -5.37 11.27
N GLN A 23 -18.80 -6.56 11.86
CA GLN A 23 -17.62 -7.35 12.11
C GLN A 23 -16.90 -7.35 10.77
N ARG A 24 -15.74 -6.68 10.73
CA ARG A 24 -14.92 -6.64 9.52
C ARG A 24 -14.76 -8.11 9.15
N PRO A 25 -15.40 -8.60 8.06
CA PRO A 25 -15.34 -10.01 7.77
C PRO A 25 -13.86 -10.34 7.67
N ALA A 26 -13.47 -11.46 8.25
CA ALA A 26 -12.12 -11.97 8.20
C ALA A 26 -11.71 -12.13 6.73
N ALA A 27 -11.24 -11.05 6.11
CA ALA A 27 -10.73 -10.99 4.75
C ALA A 27 -9.32 -11.59 4.72
N SER A 28 -9.16 -12.75 5.35
CA SER A 28 -7.88 -13.41 5.55
C SER A 28 -8.03 -14.93 5.63
N ALA A 29 -9.08 -15.52 5.03
CA ALA A 29 -9.24 -16.96 5.00
C ALA A 29 -9.19 -17.54 3.58
N ASP A 30 -9.85 -16.96 2.58
CA ASP A 30 -9.87 -17.55 1.23
C ASP A 30 -9.78 -16.44 0.17
N MET A 31 -8.55 -16.07 -0.24
CA MET A 31 -8.42 -15.59 -1.62
C MET A 31 -8.48 -16.84 -2.49
N ASP A 32 -9.52 -16.96 -3.31
CA ASP A 32 -9.62 -18.01 -4.32
C ASP A 32 -8.32 -18.06 -5.13
N GLY A 33 -7.81 -19.27 -5.41
CA GLY A 33 -6.54 -19.45 -6.11
C GLY A 33 -6.50 -18.83 -7.52
N GLU A 34 -7.64 -18.42 -8.07
CA GLU A 34 -7.77 -17.62 -9.28
C GLU A 34 -7.51 -16.12 -9.01
N GLN A 35 -8.14 -15.54 -7.98
CA GLN A 35 -7.87 -14.16 -7.53
C GLN A 35 -6.39 -13.94 -7.18
N MET A 36 -5.74 -14.92 -6.54
CA MET A 36 -4.32 -14.79 -6.22
C MET A 36 -3.42 -14.89 -7.45
N ARG A 37 -3.85 -15.59 -8.52
CA ARG A 37 -3.13 -15.63 -9.80
C ARG A 37 -3.25 -14.31 -10.54
N ASP A 38 -4.46 -13.75 -10.62
CA ASP A 38 -4.71 -12.45 -11.26
C ASP A 38 -3.92 -11.34 -10.56
N HIS A 39 -3.93 -11.35 -9.22
CA HIS A 39 -3.18 -10.37 -8.45
C HIS A 39 -1.65 -10.52 -8.65
N MET A 40 -1.15 -11.75 -8.76
CA MET A 40 0.27 -12.00 -9.05
C MET A 40 0.66 -11.52 -10.45
N GLU A 41 -0.18 -11.73 -11.47
CA GLU A 41 0.07 -11.20 -12.81
C GLU A 41 0.09 -9.67 -12.81
N GLU A 42 -0.80 -9.03 -12.05
CA GLU A 42 -0.81 -7.59 -11.89
C GLU A 42 0.46 -7.07 -11.19
N THR A 43 0.89 -7.70 -10.09
CA THR A 43 2.13 -7.33 -9.40
C THR A 43 3.36 -7.54 -10.29
N GLU A 44 3.42 -8.61 -11.10
CA GLU A 44 4.53 -8.83 -12.05
C GLU A 44 4.58 -7.77 -13.16
N ARG A 45 3.42 -7.35 -13.67
CA ARG A 45 3.32 -6.24 -14.63
C ARG A 45 3.81 -4.93 -14.01
N ARG A 46 3.36 -4.61 -12.78
CA ARG A 46 3.77 -3.41 -12.06
C ARG A 46 5.27 -3.38 -11.76
N ALA A 47 5.86 -4.51 -11.36
CA ALA A 47 7.29 -4.63 -11.13
C ALA A 47 8.09 -4.38 -12.42
N THR A 48 7.67 -5.00 -13.53
CA THR A 48 8.31 -4.82 -14.85
C THR A 48 8.25 -3.37 -15.33
N GLU A 49 7.10 -2.72 -15.15
CA GLU A 49 6.94 -1.31 -15.52
C GLU A 49 7.80 -0.38 -14.65
N ALA A 50 7.83 -0.62 -13.33
CA ALA A 50 8.65 0.14 -12.40
C ALA A 50 10.15 0.02 -12.75
N GLU A 51 10.63 -1.18 -13.06
CA GLU A 51 12.02 -1.42 -13.47
C GLU A 51 12.36 -0.69 -14.77
N ARG A 52 11.47 -0.75 -15.78
CA ARG A 52 11.64 -0.03 -17.04
C ARG A 52 11.78 1.48 -16.80
N LEU A 53 10.92 2.06 -15.98
CA LEU A 53 10.96 3.49 -15.64
C LEU A 53 12.25 3.86 -14.91
N ALA A 54 12.68 3.04 -13.95
CA ALA A 54 13.94 3.25 -13.24
C ALA A 54 15.14 3.23 -14.22
N ASN A 55 15.18 2.30 -15.16
CA ASN A 55 16.24 2.21 -16.16
C ASN A 55 16.27 3.43 -17.10
N GLN A 56 15.11 3.92 -17.54
CA GLN A 56 15.01 5.15 -18.33
C GLN A 56 15.51 6.36 -17.54
N GLN A 57 15.15 6.46 -16.26
CA GLN A 57 15.56 7.55 -15.40
C GLN A 57 17.08 7.51 -15.12
N ARG A 58 17.67 6.34 -14.92
CA ARG A 58 19.14 6.18 -14.82
C ARG A 58 19.86 6.69 -16.05
N ALA A 59 19.34 6.38 -17.24
CA ALA A 59 19.93 6.86 -18.49
C ALA A 59 19.86 8.40 -18.61
N LEU A 60 18.74 9.01 -18.18
CA LEU A 60 18.59 10.47 -18.14
C LEU A 60 19.57 11.12 -17.15
N VAL A 61 19.68 10.60 -15.93
CA VAL A 61 20.65 11.09 -14.94
C VAL A 61 22.07 11.03 -15.49
N ALA A 62 22.46 9.90 -16.07
CA ALA A 62 23.79 9.73 -16.67
C ALA A 62 24.04 10.71 -17.84
N ALA A 63 23.02 11.03 -18.63
CA ALA A 63 23.13 12.00 -19.71
C ALA A 63 23.29 13.44 -19.18
N LEU A 64 22.51 13.82 -18.16
CA LEU A 64 22.61 15.14 -17.51
C LEU A 64 23.98 15.33 -16.85
N ASP A 65 24.46 14.32 -16.13
CA ASP A 65 25.76 14.33 -15.45
C ASP A 65 26.91 14.50 -16.46
N ARG A 66 26.88 13.78 -17.59
CA ARG A 66 27.90 13.91 -18.65
C ARG A 66 27.92 15.29 -19.30
N ASN A 67 26.76 15.92 -19.41
CA ASN A 67 26.63 17.24 -20.03
C ASN A 67 26.86 18.39 -19.04
N GLY A 68 27.16 18.09 -17.77
CA GLY A 68 27.36 19.09 -16.73
C GLY A 68 26.08 19.83 -16.31
N HIS A 69 24.91 19.26 -16.61
CA HIS A 69 23.64 19.81 -16.18
C HIS A 69 23.33 19.42 -14.73
N ASP A 70 22.55 20.26 -14.04
CA ASP A 70 22.02 19.90 -12.74
C ASP A 70 21.04 18.72 -12.86
N ALA A 71 21.45 17.57 -12.32
CA ALA A 71 20.68 16.33 -12.30
C ALA A 71 20.00 16.08 -10.95
N ALA A 72 19.97 17.05 -10.03
CA ALA A 72 19.45 16.86 -8.67
C ALA A 72 17.99 16.33 -8.66
N GLU A 73 17.10 16.93 -9.45
CA GLU A 73 15.71 16.47 -9.52
C GLU A 73 15.61 15.11 -10.21
N ALA A 74 16.42 14.87 -11.25
CA ALA A 74 16.44 13.58 -11.94
C ALA A 74 16.90 12.44 -10.99
N ARG A 75 17.86 12.70 -10.11
CA ARG A 75 18.32 11.76 -9.06
C ARG A 75 17.29 11.57 -7.96
N ARG A 76 16.53 12.61 -7.62
CA ARG A 76 15.41 12.51 -6.66
C ARG A 76 14.31 11.60 -7.21
N LEU A 77 13.91 11.81 -8.46
CA LEU A 77 12.93 10.96 -9.14
C LEU A 77 13.42 9.52 -9.27
N LEU A 78 14.72 9.31 -9.56
CA LEU A 78 15.30 7.98 -9.60
C LEU A 78 15.16 7.24 -8.26
N ARG A 79 15.47 7.90 -7.13
CA ARG A 79 15.30 7.28 -5.80
C ARG A 79 13.86 6.85 -5.52
N ILE A 80 12.88 7.69 -5.87
CA ILE A 80 11.45 7.35 -5.68
C ILE A 80 11.07 6.12 -6.51
N LEU A 81 11.56 6.04 -7.76
CA LEU A 81 11.31 4.89 -8.61
C LEU A 81 11.99 3.63 -8.08
N GLU A 82 13.21 3.73 -7.55
CA GLU A 82 13.94 2.62 -6.95
C GLU A 82 13.26 2.10 -5.68
N GLU A 83 12.76 3.00 -4.83
CA GLU A 83 11.94 2.63 -3.67
C GLU A 83 10.65 1.91 -4.09
N ARG A 84 9.98 2.39 -5.14
CA ARG A 84 8.81 1.73 -5.69
C ARG A 84 9.13 0.33 -6.22
N VAL A 85 10.22 0.15 -6.97
CA VAL A 85 10.66 -1.17 -7.45
C VAL A 85 10.85 -2.12 -6.28
N ALA A 86 11.55 -1.70 -5.23
CA ALA A 86 11.79 -2.53 -4.06
C ALA A 86 10.49 -2.97 -3.35
N LEU A 87 9.48 -2.09 -3.29
CA LEU A 87 8.17 -2.43 -2.73
C LEU A 87 7.44 -3.49 -3.57
N GLU A 88 7.41 -3.34 -4.90
CA GLU A 88 6.75 -4.28 -5.81
C GLU A 88 7.47 -5.65 -5.81
N GLU A 89 8.80 -5.68 -5.70
CA GLU A 89 9.57 -6.93 -5.55
C GLU A 89 9.25 -7.65 -4.24
N ALA A 90 9.20 -6.92 -3.12
CA ALA A 90 8.84 -7.48 -1.82
C ALA A 90 7.40 -8.03 -1.81
N ASP A 91 6.49 -7.36 -2.51
CA ASP A 91 5.10 -7.77 -2.70
C ASP A 91 5.00 -9.09 -3.46
N ARG A 92 5.68 -9.18 -4.62
CA ARG A 92 5.80 -10.40 -5.42
C ARG A 92 6.37 -11.57 -4.61
N ASP A 93 7.43 -11.32 -3.85
CA ASP A 93 8.08 -12.36 -3.05
C ASP A 93 7.22 -12.84 -1.88
N ARG A 94 6.37 -11.96 -1.31
CA ARG A 94 5.33 -12.36 -0.35
C ARG A 94 4.30 -13.26 -1.01
N MET A 95 3.72 -12.86 -2.14
CA MET A 95 2.70 -13.66 -2.84
C MET A 95 3.21 -15.04 -3.27
N ARG A 96 4.46 -15.12 -3.73
CA ARG A 96 5.10 -16.41 -4.05
C ARG A 96 5.16 -17.35 -2.86
N ARG A 97 5.43 -16.83 -1.66
CA ARG A 97 5.43 -17.62 -0.42
C ARG A 97 4.03 -18.06 -0.03
N ASP A 98 3.04 -17.17 -0.14
CA ASP A 98 1.65 -17.46 0.20
C ASP A 98 1.06 -18.54 -0.72
N LEU A 99 1.31 -18.44 -2.03
CA LEU A 99 0.89 -19.46 -3.00
C LEU A 99 1.56 -20.82 -2.74
N ALA A 100 2.85 -20.82 -2.40
CA ALA A 100 3.55 -22.05 -2.03
C ALA A 100 2.98 -22.67 -0.74
N ALA A 101 2.52 -21.84 0.21
CA ALA A 101 1.87 -22.32 1.43
C ALA A 101 0.48 -22.89 1.18
N LEU A 102 -0.34 -22.29 0.31
CA LEU A 102 -1.64 -22.83 -0.07
C LEU A 102 -1.50 -24.19 -0.77
N ARG A 103 -0.60 -24.32 -1.74
CA ARG A 103 -0.33 -25.60 -2.42
C ARG A 103 0.05 -26.74 -1.47
N ARG A 104 0.71 -26.42 -0.34
CA ARG A 104 1.07 -27.40 0.69
C ARG A 104 -0.10 -27.77 1.63
N ARG A 105 -1.15 -26.96 1.69
CA ARG A 105 -2.36 -27.23 2.48
C ARG A 105 -3.40 -28.03 1.69
N GLU A 106 -3.38 -27.93 0.36
CA GLU A 106 -4.31 -28.60 -0.56
C GLU A 106 -3.87 -30.02 -0.97
N GLY A 107 -2.65 -30.45 -0.64
CA GLY A 107 -2.10 -31.78 -0.92
C GLY A 107 -1.84 -32.58 0.33
#